data_AF-A0A2M8PHJ6-F1
#
_entry.id   AF-A0A2M8PHJ6-F1
#
_cell.length_a   1.000
_cell.length_b   1.000
_cell.length_c   1.000
_cell.angle_alpha   90.00
_cell.angle_beta   90.00
_cell.angle_gamma   90.00
#
_symmetry.space_group_name_H-M   'P 1'
#
loop_
_entity.id
_entity.type
_entity.pdbx_description
1 polymer ?
#
loop_
_entity_poly.entity_id
_entity_poly.type
_entity_poly.pdbx_seq_one_letter_code
_entity_poly.pdbx_strand_id
1 'polypeptide(L)'
;MDKSPVEYRWALDAEDRPVPITLAQRGVHYTCPLCRGAMVARLGAQLQHHFSHLSANTCDSEAVSVAALRRWLALGCQQALSQQRELPLSWQCALCGQTHAQ
;
A
#
# COMPACT_ATOMS: atom_id res chain seq x y z
N MET A 1 30.81 -2.71 -4.10
CA MET A 1 30.03 -2.97 -2.87
C MET A 1 28.66 -3.41 -3.34
N ASP A 2 28.38 -4.71 -3.26
CA ASP A 2 27.13 -5.30 -3.75
C ASP A 2 26.01 -4.84 -2.82
N LYS A 3 25.07 -4.04 -3.33
CA LYS A 3 24.02 -3.41 -2.52
C LYS A 3 22.92 -4.46 -2.36
N SER A 4 22.64 -4.88 -1.12
CA SER A 4 21.55 -5.81 -0.85
C SER A 4 20.27 -5.34 -1.57
N PRO A 5 19.55 -6.24 -2.26
CA PRO A 5 18.36 -5.86 -3.00
C PRO A 5 17.35 -5.22 -2.06
N VAL A 6 16.83 -4.05 -2.44
CA VAL A 6 15.80 -3.36 -1.66
C VAL A 6 14.51 -4.19 -1.72
N GLU A 7 14.03 -4.57 -0.54
CA GLU A 7 12.82 -5.37 -0.38
C GLU A 7 11.62 -4.45 -0.13
N TYR A 8 10.52 -4.69 -0.83
CA TYR A 8 9.29 -3.90 -0.74
C TYR A 8 8.13 -4.76 -0.23
N ARG A 9 7.30 -4.20 0.66
CA ARG A 9 6.13 -4.93 1.22
C ARG A 9 4.83 -4.68 0.48
N TRP A 10 4.80 -3.70 -0.41
CA TRP A 10 3.61 -3.26 -1.13
C TRP A 10 3.93 -3.05 -2.60
N ALA A 11 2.94 -3.32 -3.43
CA ALA A 11 2.90 -2.95 -4.84
C ALA A 11 1.46 -2.61 -5.23
N LEU A 12 1.22 -2.22 -6.48
CA LEU A 12 -0.12 -2.09 -7.06
C LEU A 12 -0.38 -3.24 -8.03
N ASP A 13 -1.61 -3.74 -8.08
CA ASP A 13 -2.07 -4.69 -9.10
C ASP A 13 -2.41 -3.99 -10.43
N ALA A 14 -2.99 -4.74 -11.38
CA ALA A 14 -3.39 -4.23 -12.69
C ALA A 14 -4.54 -3.20 -12.60
N GLU A 15 -5.33 -3.26 -11.54
CA GLU A 15 -6.44 -2.34 -11.26
C GLU A 15 -6.00 -1.12 -10.42
N ASP A 16 -4.69 -0.89 -10.30
CA ASP A 16 -4.09 0.21 -9.53
C ASP A 16 -4.43 0.17 -8.02
N ARG A 17 -4.73 -1.03 -7.50
CA ARG A 17 -5.05 -1.25 -6.09
C ARG A 17 -3.82 -1.68 -5.31
N PRO A 18 -3.60 -1.14 -4.10
CA PRO A 18 -2.51 -1.58 -3.25
C PRO A 18 -2.66 -3.03 -2.79
N VAL A 19 -1.64 -3.84 -3.05
CA VAL A 19 -1.55 -5.24 -2.64
C VAL A 19 -0.36 -5.40 -1.69
N PRO A 20 -0.60 -5.84 -0.43
CA PRO A 20 0.49 -6.23 0.46
C PRO A 20 1.07 -7.56 0.00
N ILE A 21 2.35 -7.79 0.27
CA ILE A 21 3.05 -8.99 -0.18
C ILE A 21 2.41 -10.31 0.31
N THR A 22 1.75 -10.27 1.46
CA THR A 22 1.02 -11.42 2.02
C THR A 22 -0.18 -11.85 1.18
N LEU A 23 -0.69 -10.97 0.32
CA LEU A 23 -1.80 -11.24 -0.61
C LEU A 23 -1.33 -11.36 -2.07
N ALA A 24 -0.01 -11.27 -2.31
CA ALA A 24 0.54 -11.36 -3.64
C ALA A 24 0.48 -12.78 -4.19
N GLN A 25 0.33 -12.90 -5.51
CA GLN A 25 0.25 -14.16 -6.23
C GLN A 25 1.41 -14.27 -7.24
N ARG A 26 1.84 -15.51 -7.49
CA ARG A 26 2.85 -15.78 -8.52
C ARG A 26 2.25 -15.56 -9.91
N GLY A 27 3.06 -15.00 -10.82
CA GLY A 27 2.65 -14.78 -12.21
C GLY A 27 1.75 -13.56 -12.43
N VAL A 28 1.40 -12.82 -11.38
CA VAL A 28 0.67 -11.55 -11.50
C VAL A 28 1.66 -10.40 -11.73
N HIS A 29 1.27 -9.46 -12.59
CA HIS A 29 2.03 -8.23 -12.81
C HIS A 29 1.73 -7.23 -11.70
N TYR A 30 2.80 -6.69 -11.11
CA TYR A 30 2.72 -5.66 -10.10
C TYR A 30 3.47 -4.41 -10.55
N THR A 31 3.06 -3.26 -10.05
CA THR A 31 3.73 -1.99 -10.32
C THR A 31 4.08 -1.24 -9.04
N CYS A 32 5.16 -0.47 -9.08
CA CYS A 32 5.58 0.33 -7.96
C CYS A 32 4.62 1.51 -7.77
N PRO A 33 4.05 1.70 -6.56
CA PRO A 33 3.16 2.83 -6.28
C PRO A 33 3.87 4.19 -6.34
N LEU A 34 5.20 4.20 -6.23
CA LEU A 34 6.00 5.42 -6.24
C LEU A 34 6.46 5.81 -7.65
N CYS A 35 7.17 4.91 -8.35
CA CYS A 35 7.77 5.22 -9.66
C CYS A 35 7.04 4.61 -10.85
N ARG A 36 5.99 3.80 -10.62
CA ARG A 36 5.25 3.04 -11.65
C ARG A 36 6.06 1.97 -12.39
N GLY A 37 7.31 1.73 -11.99
CA GLY A 37 8.14 0.66 -12.53
C GLY A 37 7.57 -0.74 -12.24
N ALA A 38 7.83 -1.69 -13.14
CA ALA A 38 7.35 -3.05 -12.99
C ALA A 38 8.02 -3.77 -11.81
N MET A 39 7.22 -4.53 -11.06
CA MET A 39 7.64 -5.29 -9.89
C MET A 39 7.20 -6.75 -10.00
N VAL A 40 7.91 -7.62 -9.27
CA VAL A 40 7.62 -9.06 -9.16
C VAL A 40 7.53 -9.46 -7.70
N ALA A 41 6.55 -10.32 -7.38
CA ALA A 41 6.43 -10.93 -6.06
C ALA A 41 7.44 -12.07 -5.90
N ARG A 42 8.34 -11.95 -4.92
CA ARG A 42 9.30 -12.98 -4.50
C ARG A 42 8.73 -13.72 -3.30
N LEU A 43 8.07 -14.85 -3.55
CA LEU A 43 7.40 -15.66 -2.51
C LEU A 43 8.26 -16.88 -2.13
N GLY A 44 9.45 -16.65 -1.58
CA GLY A 44 10.39 -17.71 -1.23
C GLY A 44 9.92 -18.59 -0.07
N ALA A 45 10.23 -19.89 -0.10
CA ALA A 45 9.89 -20.80 1.00
C ALA A 45 10.79 -20.64 2.26
N GLN A 46 12.00 -20.10 2.08
CA GLN A 46 12.99 -19.87 3.15
C GLN A 46 13.34 -18.39 3.36
N LEU A 47 12.99 -17.52 2.42
CA LEU A 47 13.28 -16.08 2.46
C LEU A 47 11.99 -15.29 2.70
N GLN A 48 12.10 -14.13 3.34
CA GLN A 48 10.94 -13.26 3.56
C GLN A 48 10.29 -12.89 2.23
N HIS A 49 8.96 -12.98 2.20
CA HIS A 49 8.22 -12.56 1.02
C HIS A 49 8.39 -11.05 0.83
N HIS A 50 8.75 -10.64 -0.38
CA HIS A 50 8.85 -9.23 -0.75
C HIS A 50 8.55 -9.02 -2.24
N PHE A 51 8.26 -7.79 -2.63
CA PHE A 51 8.32 -7.38 -4.02
C PHE A 51 9.72 -6.86 -4.35
N SER A 52 10.14 -7.02 -5.60
CA SER A 52 11.34 -6.41 -6.16
C SER A 52 11.01 -5.74 -7.49
N HIS A 53 11.69 -4.64 -7.82
CA HIS A 53 11.62 -4.09 -9.17
C HIS A 53 12.32 -5.04 -10.15
N LEU A 54 11.83 -5.08 -11.39
CA LEU A 54 12.47 -5.83 -12.48
C LEU A 54 13.68 -5.10 -13.07
N SER A 55 13.71 -3.77 -12.98
CA SER A 55 14.81 -2.92 -13.43
C SER A 55 15.50 -2.24 -12.25
N ALA A 56 16.74 -1.78 -12.48
CA ALA A 56 17.42 -0.89 -11.55
C ALA A 56 16.53 0.32 -11.25
N ASN A 57 16.48 0.69 -9.97
CA ASN A 57 15.65 1.78 -9.48
C ASN A 57 16.33 2.38 -8.23
N THR A 58 15.86 3.56 -7.84
CA THR A 58 16.31 4.28 -6.65
C THR A 58 15.17 4.49 -5.66
N CYS A 59 14.12 3.66 -5.73
CA CYS A 59 12.98 3.79 -4.83
C CYS A 59 13.40 3.42 -3.41
N ASP A 60 12.92 4.21 -2.46
CA ASP A 60 13.04 3.90 -1.05
C ASP A 60 11.86 3.03 -0.60
N SER A 61 12.11 2.06 0.30
CA SER A 61 11.09 1.10 0.72
C SER A 61 9.99 1.72 1.59
N GLU A 62 10.34 2.69 2.43
CA GLU A 62 9.38 3.45 3.23
C GLU A 62 8.52 4.32 2.32
N ALA A 63 9.14 5.06 1.40
CA ALA A 63 8.43 5.91 0.44
C ALA A 63 7.45 5.11 -0.42
N VAL A 64 7.83 3.91 -0.86
CA VAL A 64 6.94 2.97 -1.58
C VAL A 64 5.75 2.56 -0.71
N SER A 65 5.98 2.23 0.56
CA SER A 65 4.92 1.85 1.49
C SER A 65 3.95 3.01 1.76
N VAL A 66 4.47 4.23 1.95
CA VAL A 66 3.67 5.45 2.12
C VAL A 66 2.83 5.74 0.88
N ALA A 67 3.40 5.59 -0.32
CA ALA A 67 2.68 5.78 -1.57
C ALA A 67 1.52 4.76 -1.72
N ALA A 68 1.76 3.49 -1.41
CA ALA A 68 0.72 2.47 -1.39
C ALA A 68 -0.40 2.82 -0.41
N LEU A 69 -0.06 3.20 0.83
CA LEU A 69 -1.04 3.53 1.87
C LEU A 69 -1.89 4.75 1.49
N ARG A 70 -1.27 5.79 0.92
CA ARG A 70 -2.00 6.96 0.41
C ARG A 70 -3.02 6.56 -0.66
N ARG A 71 -2.64 5.67 -1.58
CA ARG A 71 -3.57 5.16 -2.61
C ARG A 71 -4.70 4.34 -1.99
N TRP A 72 -4.40 3.51 -1.01
CA TRP A 72 -5.40 2.68 -0.31
C TRP A 72 -6.44 3.54 0.40
N LEU A 73 -5.99 4.55 1.16
CA LEU A 73 -6.88 5.52 1.81
C LEU A 73 -7.74 6.27 0.80
N ALA A 74 -7.14 6.75 -0.29
CA ALA A 74 -7.87 7.48 -1.33
C ALA A 74 -8.97 6.62 -1.96
N LEU A 75 -8.69 5.34 -2.27
CA LEU A 75 -9.69 4.41 -2.80
C LEU A 75 -10.80 4.15 -1.78
N GLY A 76 -10.46 3.96 -0.50
CA GLY A 76 -11.43 3.80 0.57
C GLY A 76 -12.38 4.99 0.72
N CYS A 77 -11.82 6.21 0.71
CA CYS A 77 -12.62 7.44 0.73
C CYS A 77 -13.50 7.58 -0.52
N GLN A 78 -12.96 7.32 -1.71
CA GLN A 78 -13.73 7.38 -2.96
C GLN A 78 -14.89 6.38 -2.95
N GLN A 79 -14.68 5.17 -2.44
CA GLN A 79 -15.72 4.16 -2.31
C GLN A 79 -16.78 4.57 -1.28
N ALA A 80 -16.39 5.10 -0.13
CA ALA A 80 -17.34 5.57 0.88
C ALA A 80 -18.23 6.71 0.33
N LEU A 81 -17.62 7.67 -0.37
CA LEU A 81 -18.32 8.79 -1.00
C LEU A 81 -19.26 8.32 -2.12
N SER A 82 -18.83 7.41 -2.99
CA SER A 82 -19.68 6.90 -4.08
C SER A 82 -20.87 6.08 -3.58
N GLN A 83 -20.72 5.43 -2.43
CA GLN A 83 -21.79 4.68 -1.77
C GLN A 83 -22.68 5.55 -0.88
N GLN A 84 -22.45 6.87 -0.81
CA GLN A 84 -23.13 7.79 0.12
C GLN A 84 -23.14 7.28 1.57
N ARG A 85 -22.08 6.56 1.97
CA ARG A 85 -21.96 6.10 3.35
C ARG A 85 -21.51 7.26 4.20
N GLU A 86 -22.28 7.55 5.24
CA GLU A 86 -21.85 8.44 6.31
C GLU A 86 -20.54 7.89 6.89
N LEU A 87 -19.55 8.77 7.07
CA LEU A 87 -18.32 8.47 7.77
C LEU A 87 -18.55 8.88 9.23
N PRO A 88 -18.98 7.95 10.12
CA PRO A 88 -19.28 8.30 11.50
C PRO A 88 -18.01 8.82 12.15
N LEU A 89 -17.99 10.12 12.46
CA LEU A 89 -16.87 10.76 13.11
C LEU A 89 -17.21 10.88 14.59
N SER A 90 -16.55 10.09 15.44
CA SER A 90 -16.67 10.27 16.89
C SER A 90 -15.36 10.76 17.49
N TRP A 91 -15.46 11.71 18.42
CA TRP A 91 -14.31 12.23 19.15
C TRP A 91 -14.68 12.55 20.60
N GLN A 92 -13.72 12.36 21.50
CA GLN A 92 -13.86 12.78 22.89
C GLN A 92 -13.48 14.26 23.00
N CYS A 93 -14.42 15.08 23.47
CA CYS A 93 -14.20 16.51 23.60
C CYS A 93 -13.37 16.82 24.84
N ALA A 94 -12.26 17.52 24.66
CA ALA A 94 -11.39 17.94 25.76
C ALA A 94 -12.03 18.99 26.69
N LEU A 95 -13.07 19.70 26.22
CA LEU A 95 -13.73 20.75 26.99
C LEU A 95 -14.86 20.24 27.88
N CYS A 96 -15.72 19.35 27.36
CA CYS A 96 -16.87 18.83 28.10
C CYS A 96 -16.70 17.38 28.59
N GLY A 97 -15.64 16.69 28.15
CA GLY A 97 -15.37 15.30 28.51
C GLY A 97 -16.29 14.26 27.85
N GLN A 98 -17.28 14.69 27.06
CA GLN A 98 -18.23 13.81 26.39
C GLN A 98 -17.74 13.37 24.99
N THR A 99 -18.21 12.22 24.54
CA THR A 99 -18.02 11.76 23.16
C THR A 99 -19.07 12.39 22.27
N HIS A 100 -18.63 13.13 21.26
CA HIS A 100 -19.49 13.64 20.20
C HIS A 100 -19.44 12.69 19.01
N ALA A 101 -20.52 12.63 18.25
CA ALA A 101 -20.58 11.94 16.97
C ALA A 101 -21.25 12.87 15.93
N GLN A 102 -20.79 12.79 14.68
CA GLN A 102 -21.46 13.37 13.51
C GLN A 102 -22.06 12.27 12.64
#